data_AF-A0A1F8QD69-F1
#
_entry.id   AF-A0A1F8QD69-F1
#
_cell.length_a   1.000
_cell.length_b   1.000
_cell.length_c   1.000
_cell.angle_alpha   90.00
_cell.angle_beta   90.00
_cell.angle_gamma   90.00
#
_symmetry.space_group_name_H-M   'P 1'
#
loop_
_entity.id
_entity.type
_entity.pdbx_description
1 polymer ?
#
loop_
_entity_poly.entity_id
_entity_poly.type
_entity_poly.pdbx_seq_one_letter_code
_entity_poly.pdbx_strand_id
1 'polypeptide(L)'
;MRAVIIANGWLNQAIVLSPEDLLIAADGGARHCLEKGLHPAYVVGDMDSLDSDQVACLESQGAQFVRYPSRKDQTDLELAVDLAQYLGYSEILILGALGARWDQTIANILLPAARPNLRITLVDGDQEIHLLRTGEQIRLPGKPGDIVSLIPLAGTAAGIRTRNLEYSLEGEDLLIGSTRGVSNVMTAAPVIVELVEGLLLCIVHHL
;
A
#
# COMPACT_ATOMS: atom_id res chain seq x y z
N MET A 1 2.96 -15.68 1.35
CA MET A 1 4.29 -15.07 1.18
C MET A 1 4.05 -13.60 0.90
N ARG A 2 4.79 -12.71 1.56
CA ARG A 2 4.59 -11.26 1.50
C ARG A 2 5.79 -10.59 0.83
N ALA A 3 5.52 -9.64 -0.04
CA ALA A 3 6.54 -8.74 -0.57
C ALA A 3 6.40 -7.38 0.11
N VAL A 4 7.53 -6.74 0.39
CA VAL A 4 7.61 -5.37 0.91
C VAL A 4 8.29 -4.53 -0.15
N ILE A 5 7.61 -3.49 -0.63
CA ILE A 5 8.11 -2.59 -1.66
C ILE A 5 8.36 -1.23 -1.04
N ILE A 6 9.58 -0.71 -1.21
CA ILE A 6 9.95 0.64 -0.78
C ILE A 6 10.02 1.54 -2.01
N ALA A 7 9.17 2.56 -2.06
CA ALA A 7 9.17 3.58 -3.11
C ALA A 7 9.95 4.85 -2.69
N ASN A 8 10.10 5.80 -3.61
CA ASN A 8 10.97 6.98 -3.48
C ASN A 8 10.31 8.18 -2.75
N GLY A 9 9.14 7.99 -2.14
CA GLY A 9 8.46 9.03 -1.35
C GLY A 9 9.04 9.19 0.05
N TRP A 10 8.31 9.89 0.91
CA TRP A 10 8.74 10.15 2.28
C TRP A 10 8.63 8.85 3.10
N LEU A 11 9.66 8.54 3.89
CA LEU A 11 9.69 7.31 4.67
C LEU A 11 10.26 7.59 6.06
N ASN A 12 9.37 7.95 6.97
CA ASN A 12 9.75 8.34 8.33
C ASN A 12 9.53 7.22 9.37
N GLN A 13 8.80 6.16 9.02
CA GLN A 13 8.59 5.03 9.92
C GLN A 13 9.76 4.02 9.91
N ALA A 14 9.75 3.15 10.91
CA ALA A 14 10.55 1.92 10.89
C ALA A 14 9.95 0.93 9.89
N ILE A 15 10.81 0.23 9.15
CA ILE A 15 10.38 -0.89 8.30
C ILE A 15 10.52 -2.17 9.12
N VAL A 16 9.42 -2.89 9.30
CA VAL A 16 9.42 -4.19 9.98
C VAL A 16 9.35 -5.29 8.93
N LEU A 17 10.43 -6.06 8.81
CA LEU A 17 10.53 -7.20 7.89
C LEU A 17 10.54 -8.50 8.68
N SER A 18 9.83 -9.49 8.15
CA SER A 18 9.96 -10.89 8.53
C SER A 18 11.04 -11.57 7.67
N PRO A 19 11.71 -12.63 8.16
CA PRO A 19 12.73 -13.35 7.38
C PRO A 19 12.25 -13.89 6.02
N GLU A 20 10.95 -14.13 5.89
CA GLU A 20 10.31 -14.67 4.68
C GLU A 20 9.80 -13.57 3.72
N ASP A 21 9.97 -12.30 4.08
CA ASP A 21 9.56 -11.19 3.22
C ASP A 21 10.52 -11.01 2.04
N LEU A 22 9.94 -10.81 0.86
CA LEU A 22 10.72 -10.32 -0.28
C LEU A 22 10.78 -8.80 -0.24
N LEU A 23 11.96 -8.23 0.02
CA LEU A 23 12.19 -6.79 -0.06
C LEU A 23 12.54 -6.37 -1.50
N ILE A 24 11.77 -5.44 -2.05
CA ILE A 24 11.99 -4.82 -3.37
C ILE A 24 12.09 -3.30 -3.18
N ALA A 25 13.07 -2.69 -3.82
CA ALA A 25 13.17 -1.24 -3.93
C ALA A 25 12.69 -0.77 -5.31
N ALA A 26 11.78 0.19 -5.35
CA ALA A 26 11.35 0.86 -6.58
C ALA A 26 12.18 2.15 -6.76
N ASP A 27 13.08 2.12 -7.75
CA ASP A 27 14.00 3.18 -8.12
C ASP A 27 14.67 3.84 -6.90
N GLY A 28 14.44 5.13 -6.64
CA GLY A 28 15.04 5.84 -5.50
C GLY A 28 14.65 5.33 -4.12
N GLY A 29 13.66 4.43 -4.01
CA GLY A 29 13.40 3.67 -2.78
C GLY A 29 14.60 2.84 -2.30
N ALA A 30 15.56 2.54 -3.18
CA ALA A 30 16.79 1.87 -2.79
C ALA A 30 17.69 2.72 -1.88
N ARG A 31 17.57 4.06 -1.93
CA ARG A 31 18.28 4.95 -0.99
C ARG A 31 17.77 4.77 0.43
N HIS A 32 16.45 4.65 0.61
CA HIS A 32 15.86 4.33 1.92
C HIS A 32 16.37 3.00 2.47
N CYS A 33 16.55 2.00 1.60
CA CYS A 33 17.13 0.73 2.00
C CYS A 33 18.58 0.90 2.50
N LEU A 34 19.42 1.62 1.74
CA LEU A 34 20.81 1.89 2.13
C LEU A 34 20.91 2.65 3.46
N GLU A 35 20.13 3.72 3.62
CA GLU A 35 20.10 4.55 4.83
C GLU A 35 19.67 3.77 6.08
N LYS A 36 18.75 2.81 5.91
CA LYS A 36 18.23 1.98 7.00
C LYS A 36 18.99 0.65 7.17
N GLY A 37 20.05 0.42 6.39
CA GLY A 37 20.82 -0.82 6.44
C GLY A 37 20.03 -2.07 6.00
N LEU A 38 19.06 -1.90 5.10
CA LEU A 38 18.26 -2.98 4.54
C LEU A 38 18.85 -3.45 3.22
N HIS A 39 18.67 -4.74 2.94
CA HIS A 39 19.23 -5.40 1.76
C HIS A 39 18.09 -5.86 0.83
N PRO A 40 17.70 -5.03 -0.15
CA PRO A 40 16.65 -5.41 -1.09
C PRO A 40 17.14 -6.54 -1.98
N ALA A 41 16.30 -7.55 -2.21
CA ALA A 41 16.59 -8.61 -3.16
C ALA A 41 16.56 -8.08 -4.60
N TYR A 42 15.69 -7.11 -4.87
CA TYR A 42 15.53 -6.49 -6.18
C TYR A 42 15.51 -4.97 -6.10
N VAL A 43 16.12 -4.32 -7.09
CA VAL A 43 15.95 -2.90 -7.37
C VAL A 43 15.35 -2.76 -8.76
N VAL A 44 14.18 -2.14 -8.85
CA VAL A 44 13.38 -2.05 -10.07
C VAL A 44 13.24 -0.60 -10.50
N GLY A 45 13.67 -0.26 -11.71
CA GLY A 45 13.56 1.10 -12.24
C GLY A 45 14.56 1.41 -13.34
N ASP A 46 14.76 2.69 -13.64
CA ASP A 46 15.78 3.15 -14.60
C ASP A 46 17.13 3.51 -13.94
N MET A 47 17.17 3.54 -12.60
CA MET A 47 18.35 3.82 -11.77
C MET A 47 18.86 5.25 -11.88
N ASP A 48 18.02 6.20 -12.28
CA ASP A 48 18.41 7.61 -12.36
C ASP A 48 18.51 8.29 -10.97
N SER A 49 17.87 7.69 -9.96
CA SER A 49 17.89 8.13 -8.57
C SER A 49 19.11 7.68 -7.77
N LEU A 50 19.97 6.82 -8.33
CA LEU A 50 21.12 6.22 -7.67
C LEU A 50 22.44 6.62 -8.32
N ASP A 51 23.46 6.91 -7.51
CA ASP A 51 24.83 7.09 -8.00
C ASP A 51 25.57 5.74 -8.16
N SER A 52 26.75 5.77 -8.79
CA SER A 52 27.54 4.57 -9.04
C SER A 52 27.98 3.82 -7.78
N ASP A 53 28.24 4.55 -6.69
CA ASP A 53 28.72 3.98 -5.44
C ASP A 53 27.58 3.26 -4.72
N GLN A 54 26.38 3.85 -4.75
CA GLN A 54 25.14 3.24 -4.25
C GLN A 54 24.79 1.97 -5.02
N VAL A 55 24.87 1.99 -6.36
CA VAL A 55 24.63 0.79 -7.19
C VAL A 55 25.63 -0.31 -6.84
N ALA A 56 26.93 0.00 -6.80
CA ALA A 56 27.96 -0.98 -6.46
C ALA A 56 27.78 -1.56 -5.05
N CYS A 57 27.36 -0.73 -4.09
CA CYS A 57 27.06 -1.18 -2.73
C CYS A 57 25.91 -2.20 -2.72
N LEU A 58 24.79 -1.89 -3.38
CA LEU A 58 23.63 -2.79 -3.47
C LEU A 58 23.95 -4.10 -4.19
N GLU A 59 24.69 -4.04 -5.30
CA GLU A 59 25.16 -5.25 -6.01
C GLU A 59 26.05 -6.12 -5.13
N SER A 60 26.97 -5.51 -4.35
CA SER A 60 27.83 -6.24 -3.42
C SER A 60 27.07 -6.92 -2.28
N GLN A 61 25.89 -6.39 -1.94
CA GLN A 61 24.96 -6.97 -0.97
C GLN A 61 24.04 -8.03 -1.58
N GLY A 62 24.15 -8.29 -2.90
CA GLY A 62 23.40 -9.32 -3.60
C GLY A 62 22.09 -8.85 -4.25
N ALA A 63 21.83 -7.54 -4.32
CA ALA A 63 20.64 -7.02 -4.98
C ALA A 63 20.67 -7.27 -6.50
N GLN A 64 19.56 -7.76 -7.05
CA GLN A 64 19.37 -7.94 -8.49
C GLN A 64 18.70 -6.69 -9.10
N PHE A 65 19.35 -6.10 -10.09
CA PHE A 65 18.82 -4.91 -10.78
C PHE A 65 17.95 -5.30 -11.97
N VAL A 66 16.66 -4.96 -11.89
CA VAL A 66 15.71 -5.11 -13.01
C VAL A 66 15.55 -3.75 -13.67
N ARG A 67 16.34 -3.52 -14.72
CA ARG A 67 16.44 -2.24 -15.39
C ARG A 67 15.37 -2.06 -16.46
N TYR A 68 14.73 -0.90 -16.45
CA TYR A 68 13.77 -0.47 -17.47
C TYR A 68 14.20 0.87 -18.08
N PRO A 69 13.81 1.18 -19.32
CA PRO A 69 14.01 2.51 -19.89
C PRO A 69 13.26 3.59 -19.08
N SER A 70 13.80 4.81 -19.04
CA SER A 70 13.14 5.96 -18.39
C SER A 70 11.84 6.37 -19.08
N ARG A 71 11.77 6.19 -20.40
CA ARG A 71 10.53 6.37 -21.18
C ARG A 71 9.78 5.05 -21.28
N LYS A 72 8.72 4.94 -20.50
CA LYS A 72 7.83 3.77 -20.44
C LYS A 72 6.44 4.21 -19.97
N ASP A 73 5.45 3.35 -20.18
CA ASP A 73 4.05 3.64 -19.86
C ASP A 73 3.67 3.28 -18.41
N GLN A 74 4.62 2.76 -17.62
CA GLN A 74 4.41 2.28 -16.24
C GLN A 74 5.36 2.98 -15.26
N THR A 75 4.91 3.21 -14.03
CA THR A 75 5.77 3.73 -12.96
C THR A 75 6.70 2.64 -12.42
N ASP A 76 7.79 3.03 -11.76
CA ASP A 76 8.70 2.06 -11.11
C ASP A 76 8.01 1.25 -10.01
N LEU A 77 7.07 1.86 -9.29
CA LEU A 77 6.28 1.16 -8.29
C LEU A 77 5.37 0.11 -8.93
N GLU A 78 4.73 0.43 -10.05
CA GLU A 78 3.90 -0.53 -10.79
C GLU A 78 4.74 -1.73 -11.25
N LEU A 79 5.93 -1.48 -11.79
CA LEU A 79 6.86 -2.53 -12.20
C LEU A 79 7.33 -3.39 -11.02
N ALA A 80 7.58 -2.79 -9.86
CA ALA A 80 7.94 -3.53 -8.66
C ALA A 80 6.79 -4.45 -8.17
N VAL A 81 5.54 -3.98 -8.26
CA VAL A 81 4.34 -4.78 -7.96
C VAL A 81 4.20 -5.93 -8.96
N ASP A 82 4.40 -5.66 -10.25
CA ASP A 82 4.32 -6.68 -11.30
C ASP A 82 5.42 -7.75 -11.12
N LEU A 83 6.63 -7.35 -10.70
CA LEU A 83 7.71 -8.28 -10.36
C LEU A 83 7.33 -9.16 -9.16
N ALA A 84 6.82 -8.57 -8.07
CA ALA A 84 6.37 -9.33 -6.90
C ALA A 84 5.30 -10.37 -7.29
N GLN A 85 4.33 -9.96 -8.11
CA GLN A 85 3.29 -10.85 -8.62
C GLN A 85 3.88 -11.98 -9.48
N TYR A 86 4.80 -11.66 -10.40
CA TYR A 86 5.47 -12.64 -11.25
C TYR A 86 6.23 -13.70 -10.43
N LEU A 87 6.85 -13.29 -9.32
CA LEU A 87 7.53 -14.17 -8.38
C LEU A 87 6.58 -14.96 -7.46
N GLY A 88 5.26 -14.80 -7.62
CA GLY A 88 4.24 -15.56 -6.89
C GLY A 88 3.82 -14.95 -5.55
N TYR A 89 4.17 -13.68 -5.28
CA TYR A 89 3.73 -12.97 -4.08
C TYR A 89 2.36 -12.32 -4.33
N SER A 90 1.41 -12.59 -3.43
CA SER A 90 0.04 -12.06 -3.51
C SER A 90 -0.30 -11.07 -2.40
N GLU A 91 0.52 -10.96 -1.37
CA GLU A 91 0.44 -9.93 -0.34
C GLU A 91 1.58 -8.94 -0.52
N ILE A 92 1.25 -7.67 -0.67
CA ILE A 92 2.23 -6.62 -0.95
C ILE A 92 2.01 -5.48 0.04
N LEU A 93 3.07 -5.18 0.80
CA LEU A 93 3.15 -3.99 1.63
C LEU A 93 3.95 -2.94 0.89
N ILE A 94 3.41 -1.73 0.72
CA ILE A 94 4.10 -0.65 0.02
C ILE A 94 4.33 0.49 0.99
N LEU A 95 5.59 0.92 1.12
CA LEU A 95 5.98 2.08 1.94
C LEU A 95 6.63 3.16 1.07
N GLY A 96 6.59 4.41 1.54
CA GLY A 96 7.17 5.54 0.80
C GLY A 96 6.47 5.81 -0.54
N ALA A 97 5.20 5.44 -0.67
CA ALA A 97 4.43 5.64 -1.90
C ALA A 97 3.42 6.79 -1.81
N LEU A 98 3.28 7.41 -0.64
CA LEU A 98 2.32 8.48 -0.39
C LEU A 98 3.04 9.79 -0.06
N GLY A 99 2.38 10.91 -0.32
CA GLY A 99 2.90 12.25 -0.04
C GLY A 99 3.77 12.84 -1.16
N ALA A 100 4.28 14.06 -0.90
CA ALA A 100 5.05 14.93 -1.82
C ALA A 100 4.34 15.32 -3.12
N ARG A 101 4.10 14.33 -3.99
CA ARG A 101 3.50 14.48 -5.31
C ARG A 101 2.10 13.88 -5.29
N TRP A 102 1.09 14.74 -5.38
CA TRP A 102 -0.31 14.32 -5.31
C TRP A 102 -0.72 13.43 -6.48
N ASP A 103 -0.20 13.69 -7.67
CA ASP A 103 -0.42 12.85 -8.86
C ASP A 103 0.08 11.41 -8.62
N GLN A 104 1.28 11.26 -8.07
CA GLN A 104 1.84 9.95 -7.69
C GLN A 104 1.04 9.30 -6.56
N THR A 105 0.69 10.06 -5.53
CA THR A 105 -0.10 9.57 -4.39
C THR A 105 -1.43 8.99 -4.86
N ILE A 106 -2.17 9.72 -5.71
CA ILE A 106 -3.45 9.28 -6.24
C ILE A 106 -3.27 8.04 -7.13
N ALA A 107 -2.27 8.03 -8.02
CA ALA A 107 -1.97 6.86 -8.85
C ALA A 107 -1.67 5.61 -8.01
N ASN A 108 -0.89 5.75 -6.94
CA ASN A 108 -0.53 4.65 -6.05
C ASN A 108 -1.73 4.12 -5.25
N ILE A 109 -2.67 4.99 -4.85
CA ILE A 109 -3.94 4.58 -4.22
C ILE A 109 -4.85 3.81 -5.20
N LEU A 110 -4.79 4.14 -6.49
CA LEU A 110 -5.55 3.44 -7.54
C LEU A 110 -4.91 2.10 -7.94
N LEU A 111 -3.61 1.91 -7.72
CA LEU A 111 -2.87 0.72 -8.13
C LEU A 111 -3.48 -0.60 -7.61
N PRO A 112 -3.90 -0.71 -6.32
CA PRO A 112 -4.66 -1.86 -5.85
C PRO A 112 -5.88 -2.15 -6.72
N ALA A 113 -6.66 -1.15 -7.14
CA ALA A 113 -7.90 -1.37 -7.90
C ALA A 113 -7.66 -2.13 -9.21
N ALA A 114 -6.53 -1.87 -9.88
CA ALA A 114 -6.11 -2.52 -11.13
C ALA A 114 -5.47 -3.91 -10.95
N ARG A 115 -5.36 -4.41 -9.70
CA ARG A 115 -4.68 -5.67 -9.37
C ARG A 115 -5.59 -6.57 -8.49
N PRO A 116 -6.67 -7.15 -9.04
CA PRO A 116 -7.66 -7.92 -8.26
C PRO A 116 -7.11 -9.17 -7.59
N ASN A 117 -6.00 -9.73 -8.08
CA ASN A 117 -5.38 -10.93 -7.52
C ASN A 117 -4.34 -10.62 -6.42
N LEU A 118 -4.15 -9.35 -6.08
CA LEU A 118 -3.17 -8.90 -5.09
C LEU A 118 -3.87 -8.21 -3.91
N ARG A 119 -3.42 -8.55 -2.70
CA ARG A 119 -3.71 -7.82 -1.47
C ARG A 119 -2.61 -6.80 -1.25
N ILE A 120 -2.87 -5.57 -1.69
CA ILE A 120 -1.92 -4.46 -1.56
C ILE A 120 -2.34 -3.59 -0.38
N THR A 121 -1.41 -3.32 0.53
CA THR A 121 -1.56 -2.36 1.63
C THR A 121 -0.53 -1.26 1.47
N LEU A 122 -0.97 0.00 1.41
CA LEU A 122 -0.08 1.16 1.43
C LEU A 122 0.07 1.63 2.88
N VAL A 123 1.30 1.87 3.33
CA VAL A 123 1.58 2.32 4.69
C VAL A 123 2.37 3.61 4.66
N ASP A 124 1.94 4.59 5.45
CA ASP A 124 2.61 5.87 5.63
C ASP A 124 2.50 6.32 7.09
N GLY A 125 3.62 6.32 7.82
CA GLY A 125 3.65 6.53 9.26
C GLY A 125 2.72 5.58 10.01
N ASP A 126 1.78 6.16 10.76
CA ASP A 126 0.79 5.47 11.58
C ASP A 126 -0.52 5.21 10.80
N GLN A 127 -0.47 5.23 9.47
CA GLN A 127 -1.63 5.06 8.60
C GLN A 127 -1.47 3.90 7.63
N GLU A 128 -2.56 3.18 7.42
CA GLU A 128 -2.65 2.07 6.47
C GLU A 128 -3.86 2.25 5.55
N ILE A 129 -3.67 2.02 4.25
CA ILE A 129 -4.74 2.02 3.24
C ILE A 129 -4.88 0.61 2.68
N HIS A 130 -6.09 0.07 2.80
CA HIS A 130 -6.51 -1.16 2.16
C HIS A 130 -7.62 -0.89 1.14
N LEU A 131 -7.80 -1.80 0.19
CA LEU A 131 -8.91 -1.78 -0.76
C LEU A 131 -9.78 -3.03 -0.55
N LEU A 132 -11.08 -2.82 -0.43
CA LEU A 132 -12.10 -3.86 -0.36
C LEU A 132 -12.93 -3.86 -1.64
N ARG A 133 -13.25 -5.05 -2.16
CA ARG A 133 -14.01 -5.24 -3.41
C ARG A 133 -15.36 -5.90 -3.15
N THR A 134 -16.21 -5.90 -4.18
CA THR A 134 -17.48 -6.62 -4.23
C THR A 134 -17.37 -8.02 -3.61
N GLY A 135 -18.18 -8.28 -2.59
CA GLY A 135 -18.29 -9.56 -1.90
C GLY A 135 -17.17 -9.86 -0.90
N GLU A 136 -16.23 -8.94 -0.68
CA GLU A 136 -15.13 -9.14 0.25
C GLU A 136 -15.44 -8.66 1.67
N GLN A 137 -14.68 -9.22 2.60
CA GLN A 137 -14.64 -8.82 4.01
C GLN A 137 -13.19 -8.64 4.44
N ILE A 138 -12.92 -7.61 5.23
CA ILE A 138 -11.60 -7.37 5.85
C ILE A 138 -11.71 -7.21 7.36
N ARG A 139 -10.63 -7.60 8.05
CA ARG A 139 -10.41 -7.35 9.48
C ARG A 139 -9.29 -6.33 9.61
N LEU A 140 -9.64 -5.11 9.96
CA LEU A 140 -8.69 -4.01 10.12
C LEU A 140 -8.06 -4.06 11.52
N PRO A 141 -6.72 -4.03 11.63
CA PRO A 141 -6.03 -4.01 12.91
C PRO A 141 -6.19 -2.64 13.58
N GLY A 142 -5.89 -2.56 14.88
CA GLY A 142 -5.92 -1.31 15.63
C GLY A 142 -6.29 -1.52 17.10
N LYS A 143 -6.65 -0.43 17.77
CA LYS A 143 -7.11 -0.40 19.16
C LYS A 143 -8.30 0.57 19.31
N PRO A 144 -9.10 0.47 20.39
CA PRO A 144 -10.13 1.47 20.67
C PRO A 144 -9.57 2.89 20.65
N GLY A 145 -10.26 3.81 19.98
CA GLY A 145 -9.83 5.19 19.77
C GLY A 145 -9.13 5.45 18.45
N ASP A 146 -8.57 4.42 17.78
CA ASP A 146 -8.05 4.57 16.41
C ASP A 146 -9.16 5.00 15.44
N ILE A 147 -8.77 5.60 14.32
CA ILE A 147 -9.71 6.16 13.35
C ILE A 147 -9.78 5.27 12.10
N VAL A 148 -11.00 5.02 11.62
CA VAL A 148 -11.27 4.33 10.35
C VAL A 148 -12.05 5.24 9.43
N SER A 149 -11.58 5.38 8.19
CA SER A 149 -12.32 6.03 7.12
C SER A 149 -12.66 5.05 5.99
N LEU A 150 -13.91 5.07 5.56
CA LEU A 150 -14.43 4.26 4.48
C LEU A 150 -14.78 5.17 3.29
N ILE A 151 -14.07 5.04 2.17
CA ILE A 151 -14.16 5.95 1.03
C ILE A 151 -14.42 5.17 -0.27
N PRO A 152 -15.56 5.37 -0.96
CA PRO A 152 -15.81 4.76 -2.25
C PRO A 152 -14.82 5.25 -3.31
N LEU A 153 -14.22 4.31 -4.05
CA LEU A 153 -13.18 4.64 -5.04
C LEU A 153 -13.73 4.82 -6.47
N ALA A 154 -14.72 4.01 -6.85
CA ALA A 154 -15.25 4.00 -8.22
C ALA A 154 -16.77 3.77 -8.21
N GLY A 155 -17.53 4.86 -8.06
CA GLY A 155 -18.98 4.81 -7.96
C GLY A 155 -19.46 4.52 -6.53
N THR A 156 -20.65 3.95 -6.41
CA THR A 156 -21.24 3.61 -5.11
C THR A 156 -20.57 2.36 -4.53
N ALA A 157 -20.24 2.42 -3.24
CA ALA A 157 -19.95 1.23 -2.44
C ALA A 157 -21.22 0.87 -1.67
N ALA A 158 -21.88 -0.23 -2.06
CA ALA A 158 -23.22 -0.58 -1.63
C ALA A 158 -23.24 -1.71 -0.59
N GLY A 159 -24.24 -1.65 0.29
CA GLY A 159 -24.51 -2.69 1.28
C GLY A 159 -23.41 -2.88 2.31
N ILE A 160 -22.77 -1.79 2.78
CA ILE A 160 -21.64 -1.88 3.70
C ILE A 160 -22.12 -2.25 5.10
N ARG A 161 -21.48 -3.25 5.71
CA ARG A 161 -21.69 -3.60 7.12
C ARG A 161 -20.39 -3.48 7.88
N THR A 162 -20.46 -2.93 9.09
CA THR A 162 -19.28 -2.77 9.94
C THR A 162 -19.53 -3.23 11.36
N ARG A 163 -18.50 -3.75 12.02
CA ARG A 163 -18.51 -4.03 13.46
C ARG A 163 -17.36 -3.31 14.16
N ASN A 164 -17.60 -2.97 15.42
CA ASN A 164 -16.63 -2.31 16.30
C ASN A 164 -16.25 -0.88 15.88
N LEU A 165 -17.21 -0.17 15.26
CA LEU A 165 -17.12 1.27 14.99
C LEU A 165 -18.17 2.03 15.81
N GLU A 166 -17.91 3.29 16.12
CA GLU A 166 -18.86 4.17 16.81
C GLU A 166 -20.08 4.47 15.93
N TYR A 167 -19.84 4.77 14.65
CA TYR A 167 -20.88 4.94 13.64
C TYR A 167 -20.99 3.69 12.77
N SER A 168 -21.58 2.62 13.31
CA SER A 168 -21.76 1.37 12.56
C SER A 168 -22.65 1.55 11.32
N LEU A 169 -22.28 0.85 10.25
CA LEU A 169 -23.10 0.63 9.06
C LEU A 169 -23.72 -0.77 9.14
N GLU A 170 -25.00 -0.88 8.81
CA GLU A 170 -25.83 -2.09 8.86
C GLU A 170 -26.45 -2.43 7.49
N GLY A 171 -25.74 -2.05 6.42
CA GLY A 171 -26.14 -2.27 5.03
C GLY A 171 -26.37 -0.99 4.24
N GLU A 172 -25.93 0.18 4.73
CA GLU A 172 -26.03 1.43 3.99
C GLU A 172 -25.00 1.53 2.86
N ASP A 173 -25.34 2.39 1.90
CA ASP A 173 -24.46 2.73 0.79
C ASP A 173 -23.63 3.98 1.13
N LEU A 174 -22.41 4.02 0.58
CA LEU A 174 -21.59 5.22 0.51
C LEU A 174 -21.45 5.63 -0.96
N LEU A 175 -21.84 6.88 -1.24
CA LEU A 175 -21.80 7.47 -2.57
C LEU A 175 -20.48 8.19 -2.80
N ILE A 176 -19.89 8.00 -3.98
CA ILE A 176 -18.76 8.82 -4.41
C ILE A 176 -19.13 10.32 -4.39
N GLY A 177 -18.23 11.15 -3.88
CA GLY A 177 -18.45 12.59 -3.69
C GLY A 177 -19.08 12.98 -2.35
N SER A 178 -19.54 12.03 -1.55
CA SER A 178 -19.93 12.25 -0.15
C SER A 178 -18.72 12.13 0.78
N THR A 179 -18.74 12.85 1.91
CA THR A 179 -17.75 12.71 2.99
C THR A 179 -18.22 11.77 4.11
N ARG A 180 -19.43 11.22 4.03
CA ARG A 180 -19.93 10.22 4.97
C ARG A 180 -19.01 8.99 4.95
N GLY A 181 -18.65 8.49 6.13
CA GLY A 181 -17.74 7.34 6.29
C GLY A 181 -16.32 7.73 6.66
N VAL A 182 -15.96 9.01 6.59
CA VAL A 182 -14.65 9.52 7.02
C VAL A 182 -14.63 9.78 8.53
N SER A 183 -13.51 9.47 9.18
CA SER A 183 -13.23 9.73 10.60
C SER A 183 -14.16 9.02 11.60
N ASN A 184 -14.46 7.73 11.36
CA ASN A 184 -15.16 6.89 12.33
C ASN A 184 -14.19 6.38 13.40
N VAL A 185 -14.68 6.08 14.61
CA VAL A 185 -13.84 5.69 15.75
C VAL A 185 -13.96 4.20 16.01
N MET A 186 -12.84 3.51 16.18
CA MET A 186 -12.82 2.12 16.63
C MET A 186 -13.30 2.02 18.08
N THR A 187 -14.29 1.18 18.34
CA THR A 187 -14.77 0.89 19.70
C THR A 187 -14.16 -0.39 20.27
N ALA A 188 -13.72 -1.31 19.40
CA ALA A 188 -12.99 -2.53 19.74
C ALA A 188 -12.15 -3.00 18.55
N ALA A 189 -11.20 -3.91 18.81
CA ALA A 189 -10.34 -4.48 17.78
C ALA A 189 -10.62 -5.98 17.55
N PRO A 190 -10.53 -6.48 16.30
CA PRO A 190 -10.38 -5.72 15.06
C PRO A 190 -11.72 -5.11 14.59
N VAL A 191 -11.67 -4.08 13.75
CA VAL A 191 -12.84 -3.64 12.99
C VAL A 191 -13.11 -4.63 11.86
N ILE A 192 -14.37 -4.99 11.66
CA ILE A 192 -14.80 -5.84 10.55
C ILE A 192 -15.55 -4.96 9.57
N VAL A 193 -15.19 -5.02 8.29
CA VAL A 193 -15.88 -4.33 7.19
C VAL A 193 -16.24 -5.36 6.13
N GLU A 194 -17.51 -5.40 5.76
CA GLU A 194 -18.07 -6.24 4.69
C GLU A 194 -18.62 -5.34 3.59
N LEU A 195 -18.38 -5.69 2.33
CA LEU A 195 -18.87 -4.95 1.17
C LEU A 195 -19.66 -5.87 0.25
N VAL A 196 -20.90 -5.49 -0.08
CA VAL A 196 -21.72 -6.25 -1.04
C VAL A 196 -21.27 -5.95 -2.47
N GLU A 197 -21.19 -4.67 -2.85
CA GLU A 197 -20.86 -4.27 -4.22
C GLU A 197 -20.04 -2.98 -4.27
N GLY A 198 -19.03 -2.93 -5.14
CA GLY A 198 -18.24 -1.73 -5.44
C GLY A 198 -16.77 -1.85 -5.05
N LEU A 199 -16.11 -0.70 -4.91
CA LEU A 199 -14.72 -0.57 -4.46
C LEU A 199 -14.67 0.41 -3.29
N LEU A 200 -14.16 -0.04 -2.14
CA LEU A 200 -14.12 0.73 -0.90
C LEU A 200 -12.69 0.79 -0.36
N LEU A 201 -12.12 1.99 -0.28
CA LEU A 201 -10.91 2.21 0.49
C LEU A 201 -11.25 2.15 1.98
N CYS A 202 -10.45 1.39 2.71
CA CYS A 202 -10.47 1.32 4.16
C CYS A 202 -9.15 1.92 4.66
N ILE A 203 -9.22 3.09 5.28
CA ILE A 203 -8.05 3.80 5.79
C ILE A 203 -8.07 3.71 7.31
N VAL A 204 -7.00 3.20 7.91
CA VAL A 204 -6.79 3.13 9.35
C VAL A 204 -5.76 4.19 9.74
N HIS A 205 -6.01 4.90 10.83
CA HIS A 205 -5.06 5.82 11.45
C HIS A 205 -4.91 5.45 12.92
N HIS A 206 -3.71 5.01 13.28
CA HIS A 206 -3.35 4.60 14.63
C HIS A 206 -2.98 5.82 15.46
N LEU A 207 -3.70 6.05 16.58
CA LEU A 207 -3.52 7.23 17.45
C LEU A 207 -2.68 6.93 18.70
#